data_AF-A0AAN6YCL4-F1
#
_entry.id   AF-A0AAN6YCL4-F1
#
_cell.length_a   1.000
_cell.length_b   1.000
_cell.length_c   1.000
_cell.angle_alpha   90.00
_cell.angle_beta   90.00
_cell.angle_gamma   90.00
#
_symmetry.space_group_name_H-M   'P 1'
#
loop_
_entity.id
_entity.type
_entity.pdbx_description
1 polymer ?
#
loop_
_entity_poly.entity_id
_entity_poly.type
_entity_poly.pdbx_seq_one_letter_code
_entity_poly.pdbx_strand_id
1 'polypeptide(L)'
;MYAWLDTLCQVNHGPDARFLSGLTFEALVRANFPGEDTEPAAELLCEIIFRHGPGELNALYVLDHIRRSGGLKGILSVIEDGGHDQKLRNGIHGLRSSLASQLPKDAIHLSSPVIKIMQKMSCLTETSSGEIWSSKQVIMAIPTTEYNTVTFEPPPSRKSFGRSDIHSWLDLTFTYDTPWWKESGLGGAGEADIGGDIYFPDVPDSDILQANMYPIHFWIRLNYTDSQDWLGKSAQEMEAE
;
A
#
# COMPACT_ATOMS: atom_id res chain seq x y z
N MET A 1 -12.23 19.52 -8.46
CA MET A 1 -12.40 18.42 -7.49
C MET A 1 -11.30 18.39 -6.42
N TYR A 2 -10.02 18.23 -6.75
CA TYR A 2 -8.94 18.03 -5.76
C TYR A 2 -8.83 19.10 -4.67
N ALA A 3 -8.86 20.40 -5.01
CA ALA A 3 -8.85 21.48 -4.00
C ALA A 3 -10.03 21.43 -3.03
N TRP A 4 -11.19 20.97 -3.49
CA TRP A 4 -12.36 20.76 -2.63
C TRP A 4 -12.17 19.54 -1.73
N LEU A 5 -11.60 18.44 -2.23
CA LEU A 5 -11.29 17.27 -1.42
C LEU A 5 -10.30 17.62 -0.30
N ASP A 6 -9.23 18.36 -0.60
CA ASP A 6 -8.27 18.83 0.41
C ASP A 6 -8.96 19.68 1.50
N THR A 7 -9.86 20.57 1.08
CA THR A 7 -10.64 21.40 2.02
C THR A 7 -11.57 20.53 2.87
N LEU A 8 -12.26 19.56 2.26
CA LEU A 8 -13.19 18.67 2.95
C LEU A 8 -12.46 17.81 3.99
N CYS A 9 -11.31 17.26 3.63
CA CYS A 9 -10.46 16.43 4.52
C CYS A 9 -9.91 17.21 5.72
N GLN A 10 -9.84 18.55 5.65
CA GLN A 10 -9.40 19.37 6.77
C GLN A 10 -10.46 19.51 7.87
N VAL A 11 -11.73 19.22 7.58
CA VAL A 11 -12.84 19.29 8.54
C VAL A 11 -12.92 18.01 9.37
N ASN A 12 -13.22 18.13 10.66
CA ASN A 12 -13.54 16.97 11.49
C ASN A 12 -15.00 16.55 11.24
N HIS A 13 -15.18 15.44 10.53
CA HIS A 13 -16.51 14.92 10.17
C HIS A 13 -17.26 14.23 11.33
N GLY A 14 -16.94 14.50 12.59
CA GLY A 14 -17.51 13.81 13.76
C GLY A 14 -19.04 13.59 13.70
N PRO A 15 -19.86 14.65 13.52
CA PRO A 15 -21.31 14.52 13.37
C PRO A 15 -21.76 13.80 12.09
N ASP A 16 -20.99 13.93 11.01
CA ASP A 16 -21.34 13.40 9.67
C ASP A 16 -20.72 12.03 9.39
N ALA A 17 -19.92 11.49 10.31
CA ALA A 17 -19.16 10.27 10.10
C ALA A 17 -20.07 9.09 9.74
N ARG A 18 -21.24 8.98 10.37
CA ARG A 18 -22.20 7.92 10.04
C ARG A 18 -22.75 8.06 8.62
N PHE A 19 -23.06 9.28 8.21
CA PHE A 19 -23.57 9.58 6.87
C PHE A 19 -22.51 9.28 5.81
N LEU A 20 -21.29 9.81 5.98
CA LEU A 20 -20.16 9.55 5.08
C LEU A 20 -19.79 8.06 5.06
N SER A 21 -19.91 7.36 6.20
CA SER A 21 -19.69 5.92 6.26
C SER A 21 -20.76 5.09 5.53
N GLY A 22 -21.90 5.69 5.21
CA GLY A 22 -22.96 5.04 4.43
C GLY A 22 -22.88 5.30 2.93
N LEU A 23 -21.94 6.14 2.48
CA LEU A 23 -21.78 6.53 1.08
C LEU A 23 -20.52 5.91 0.48
N THR A 24 -20.61 5.57 -0.81
CA THR A 24 -19.42 5.34 -1.62
C THR A 24 -18.75 6.67 -1.95
N PHE A 25 -17.44 6.65 -2.20
CA PHE A 25 -16.73 7.85 -2.63
C PHE A 25 -17.25 8.36 -3.97
N GLU A 26 -17.58 7.46 -4.89
CA GLU A 26 -18.25 7.78 -6.16
C GLU A 26 -19.55 8.58 -5.95
N ALA A 27 -20.42 8.12 -5.04
CA ALA A 27 -21.69 8.80 -4.75
C ALA A 27 -21.47 10.19 -4.15
N LEU A 28 -20.48 10.33 -3.27
CA LEU A 28 -20.12 11.63 -2.69
C LEU A 28 -19.64 12.60 -3.77
N VAL A 29 -18.75 12.15 -4.65
CA VAL A 29 -18.17 12.98 -5.70
C VAL A 29 -19.23 13.37 -6.74
N ARG A 30 -20.04 12.42 -7.23
CA ARG A 30 -21.12 12.66 -8.21
C ARG A 30 -22.14 13.68 -7.69
N ALA A 31 -22.45 13.65 -6.40
CA ALA A 31 -23.39 14.59 -5.78
C ALA A 31 -22.85 16.04 -5.71
N ASN A 32 -21.53 16.23 -5.73
CA ASN A 32 -20.90 17.55 -5.56
C ASN A 32 -20.26 18.11 -6.84
N PHE A 33 -19.93 17.25 -7.82
CA PHE A 33 -19.30 17.62 -9.09
C PHE A 33 -20.00 16.96 -10.29
N PRO A 34 -21.17 17.45 -10.72
CA PRO A 34 -21.77 16.98 -11.96
C PRO A 34 -20.93 17.46 -13.15
N GLY A 35 -20.19 16.56 -13.80
CA GLY A 35 -19.33 16.86 -14.94
C GLY A 35 -18.72 15.59 -15.53
N GLU A 36 -18.42 15.61 -16.84
CA GLU A 36 -17.92 14.44 -17.58
C GLU A 36 -16.53 13.98 -17.09
N ASP A 37 -15.70 14.90 -16.60
CA ASP A 37 -14.34 14.60 -16.12
C ASP A 37 -14.28 14.14 -14.65
N THR A 38 -15.41 14.18 -13.94
CA THR A 38 -15.44 13.92 -12.50
C THR A 38 -15.18 12.44 -12.17
N GLU A 39 -15.86 11.55 -12.88
CA GLU A 39 -15.76 10.11 -12.63
C GLU A 39 -14.36 9.57 -12.99
N PRO A 40 -13.78 9.90 -14.17
CA PRO A 40 -12.39 9.54 -14.48
C PRO A 40 -11.38 10.06 -13.44
N ALA A 41 -11.53 11.29 -12.96
CA ALA A 41 -10.61 11.85 -11.97
C ALA A 41 -10.72 11.18 -10.59
N ALA A 42 -11.93 10.74 -10.21
CA ALA A 42 -12.17 9.99 -8.98
C ALA A 42 -11.68 8.55 -9.09
N GLU A 43 -11.84 7.92 -10.26
CA GLU A 43 -11.28 6.61 -10.57
C GLU A 43 -9.76 6.65 -10.41
N LEU A 44 -9.10 7.53 -11.16
CA LEU A 44 -7.64 7.67 -11.13
C LEU A 44 -7.11 7.90 -9.70
N LEU A 45 -7.75 8.80 -8.95
CA LEU A 45 -7.36 9.05 -7.56
C LEU A 45 -7.48 7.79 -6.69
N CYS A 46 -8.59 7.07 -6.80
CA CYS A 46 -8.83 5.89 -5.99
C CYS A 46 -7.94 4.72 -6.40
N GLU A 47 -7.64 4.58 -7.68
CA GLU A 47 -6.71 3.59 -8.20
C GLU A 47 -5.28 3.83 -7.71
N ILE A 48 -4.76 5.06 -7.83
CA ILE A 48 -3.39 5.39 -7.40
C ILE A 48 -3.20 5.14 -5.90
N ILE A 49 -4.17 5.55 -5.07
CA ILE A 49 -4.01 5.57 -3.62
C ILE A 49 -4.45 4.26 -2.98
N PHE A 50 -5.65 3.82 -3.33
CA PHE A 50 -6.34 2.73 -2.64
C PHE A 50 -6.39 1.46 -3.45
N ARG A 51 -6.01 1.50 -4.73
CA ARG A 51 -5.93 0.29 -5.54
C ARG A 51 -7.32 -0.35 -5.72
N HIS A 52 -8.36 0.49 -5.68
CA HIS A 52 -9.78 0.15 -5.71
C HIS A 52 -10.55 1.24 -6.46
N GLY A 53 -11.71 0.88 -7.01
CA GLY A 53 -12.61 1.86 -7.61
C GLY A 53 -13.33 2.73 -6.56
N PRO A 54 -13.75 3.96 -6.90
CA PRO A 54 -14.43 4.88 -6.00
C PRO A 54 -15.81 4.37 -5.55
N GLY A 55 -16.42 3.45 -6.31
CA GLY A 55 -17.66 2.77 -5.95
C GLY A 55 -17.51 1.67 -4.89
N GLU A 56 -16.29 1.15 -4.70
CA GLU A 56 -15.98 0.10 -3.71
C GLU A 56 -15.59 0.68 -2.35
N LEU A 57 -15.15 1.95 -2.36
CA LEU A 57 -14.62 2.61 -1.19
C LEU A 57 -15.65 3.48 -0.49
N ASN A 58 -15.63 3.40 0.83
CA ASN A 58 -16.40 4.27 1.69
C ASN A 58 -15.86 5.71 1.65
N ALA A 59 -16.74 6.70 1.48
CA ALA A 59 -16.35 8.11 1.42
C ALA A 59 -15.61 8.57 2.68
N LEU A 60 -16.06 8.15 3.88
CA LEU A 60 -15.36 8.47 5.13
C LEU A 60 -13.94 7.90 5.15
N TYR A 61 -13.74 6.67 4.65
CA TYR A 61 -12.42 6.03 4.62
C TYR A 61 -11.46 6.80 3.71
N VAL A 62 -11.91 7.20 2.52
CA VAL A 62 -11.09 7.99 1.58
C VAL A 62 -10.70 9.33 2.19
N LEU A 63 -11.65 10.07 2.77
CA LEU A 63 -11.39 11.38 3.37
C LEU A 63 -10.48 11.30 4.61
N ASP A 64 -10.69 10.32 5.49
CA ASP A 64 -9.83 10.10 6.66
C ASP A 64 -8.41 9.71 6.24
N HIS A 65 -8.26 8.89 5.20
CA HIS A 65 -6.94 8.53 4.67
C HIS A 65 -6.22 9.76 4.10
N ILE A 66 -6.87 10.53 3.22
CA ILE A 66 -6.29 11.75 2.65
C ILE A 66 -5.86 12.71 3.76
N ARG A 67 -6.71 12.92 4.77
CA ARG A 67 -6.39 13.76 5.93
C ARG A 67 -5.15 13.25 6.67
N ARG A 68 -5.10 11.96 7.00
CA ARG A 68 -4.01 11.35 7.79
C ARG A 68 -2.68 11.32 7.05
N SER A 69 -2.72 11.29 5.72
CA SER A 69 -1.54 11.37 4.86
C SER A 69 -1.07 12.80 4.58
N GLY A 70 -1.65 13.81 5.24
CA GLY A 70 -1.24 15.22 5.07
C GLY A 70 -1.89 15.93 3.87
N GLY A 71 -3.01 15.42 3.37
CA GLY A 71 -3.70 15.92 2.19
C GLY A 71 -3.24 15.27 0.88
N LEU A 72 -3.84 15.66 -0.23
CA LEU A 72 -3.50 15.12 -1.55
C LEU A 72 -2.06 15.41 -1.96
N LYS A 73 -1.50 16.58 -1.58
CA LYS A 73 -0.06 16.86 -1.78
C LYS A 73 0.82 15.84 -1.06
N GLY A 74 0.49 15.50 0.19
CA GLY A 74 1.25 14.53 0.97
C GLY A 74 1.24 13.13 0.34
N ILE A 75 0.16 12.76 -0.35
CA ILE A 75 0.05 11.46 -1.03
C ILE A 75 0.69 11.48 -2.42
N LEU A 76 0.32 12.44 -3.27
CA LEU A 76 0.59 12.39 -4.71
C LEU A 76 1.90 13.06 -5.12
N SER A 77 2.47 13.93 -4.27
CA SER A 77 3.67 14.67 -4.66
C SER A 77 4.88 13.74 -4.67
N VAL A 78 5.47 13.60 -5.87
CA VAL A 78 6.77 12.95 -6.12
C VAL A 78 7.95 13.93 -6.08
N ILE A 79 7.66 15.21 -5.81
CA ILE A 79 8.62 16.31 -5.69
C ILE A 79 8.58 16.92 -4.28
N GLU A 80 9.54 17.82 -4.00
CA GLU A 80 9.80 18.49 -2.71
C GLU A 80 8.62 18.57 -1.74
N ASP A 81 8.85 18.09 -0.50
CA ASP A 81 7.87 18.01 0.59
C ASP A 81 6.66 17.08 0.33
N GLY A 82 6.78 16.15 -0.63
CA GLY A 82 5.82 15.09 -0.90
C GLY A 82 6.11 13.79 -0.16
N GLY A 83 5.11 12.89 -0.07
CA GLY A 83 5.28 11.57 0.56
C GLY A 83 6.29 10.66 -0.13
N HIS A 84 6.65 10.98 -1.38
CA HIS A 84 7.62 10.23 -2.19
C HIS A 84 8.96 10.96 -2.38
N ASP A 85 9.18 12.09 -1.70
CA ASP A 85 10.40 12.92 -1.83
C ASP A 85 11.66 12.21 -1.31
N GLN A 86 11.52 11.43 -0.23
CA GLN A 86 12.67 10.83 0.44
C GLN A 86 12.74 9.32 0.23
N LYS A 87 13.93 8.86 -0.16
CA LYS A 87 14.29 7.44 -0.21
C LYS A 87 15.37 7.10 0.80
N LEU A 88 15.32 5.88 1.34
CA LEU A 88 16.41 5.36 2.17
C LEU A 88 17.57 4.92 1.26
N ARG A 89 18.78 5.46 1.53
CA ARG A 89 20.00 5.14 0.77
C ARG A 89 20.29 3.65 0.64
N ASN A 90 19.89 2.84 1.63
CA ASN A 90 20.10 1.39 1.68
C ASN A 90 18.78 0.61 1.50
N GLY A 91 17.74 1.27 0.97
CA GLY A 91 16.41 0.73 0.83
C GLY A 91 15.75 0.36 2.17
N ILE A 92 14.52 -0.16 2.07
CA ILE A 92 13.77 -0.66 3.23
C ILE A 92 14.39 -1.94 3.78
N HIS A 93 15.05 -2.75 2.94
CA HIS A 93 15.78 -3.93 3.38
C HIS A 93 16.91 -3.56 4.36
N GLY A 94 17.71 -2.54 4.04
CA GLY A 94 18.78 -2.06 4.93
C GLY A 94 18.26 -1.60 6.29
N LEU A 95 17.11 -0.91 6.33
CA LEU A 95 16.45 -0.54 7.58
C LEU A 95 16.05 -1.77 8.40
N ARG A 96 15.39 -2.75 7.77
CA ARG A 96 14.97 -4.00 8.44
C ARG A 96 16.17 -4.76 9.00
N SER A 97 17.21 -4.93 8.21
CA SER A 97 18.45 -5.62 8.62
C SER A 97 19.16 -4.89 9.76
N SER A 98 19.20 -3.56 9.72
CA SER A 98 19.80 -2.75 10.79
C SER A 98 19.00 -2.78 12.10
N LEU A 99 17.67 -2.91 12.04
CA LEU A 99 16.84 -3.10 13.23
C LEU A 99 17.04 -4.51 13.80
N ALA A 100 17.05 -5.52 12.94
CA ALA A 100 17.27 -6.91 13.34
C ALA A 100 18.63 -7.12 14.03
N SER A 101 19.69 -6.48 13.54
CA SER A 101 21.04 -6.61 14.13
C SER A 101 21.18 -5.99 15.53
N GLN A 102 20.23 -5.15 15.95
CA GLN A 102 20.20 -4.56 17.29
C GLN A 102 19.49 -5.44 18.32
N LEU A 103 18.79 -6.49 17.87
CA LEU A 103 18.12 -7.43 18.76
C LEU A 103 19.08 -8.53 19.23
N PRO A 104 18.81 -9.17 20.39
CA PRO A 104 19.52 -10.37 20.78
C PRO A 104 19.48 -11.44 19.68
N LYS A 105 20.55 -12.24 19.55
CA LYS A 105 20.68 -13.24 18.47
C LYS A 105 19.48 -14.19 18.36
N ASP A 106 18.87 -14.54 19.50
CA ASP A 106 17.77 -15.49 19.57
C ASP A 106 16.38 -14.82 19.69
N ALA A 107 16.28 -13.52 19.38
CA ALA A 107 15.02 -12.79 19.47
C ALA A 107 14.12 -12.92 18.22
N ILE A 108 14.68 -13.38 17.09
CA ILE A 108 13.97 -13.49 15.81
C ILE A 108 13.87 -14.95 15.42
N HIS A 109 12.64 -15.43 15.27
CA HIS A 109 12.33 -16.78 14.83
C HIS A 109 11.63 -16.72 13.47
N LEU A 110 12.37 -17.06 12.41
CA LEU A 110 11.85 -17.17 11.05
C LEU A 110 11.16 -18.51 10.85
N SER A 111 10.24 -18.59 9.87
CA SER A 111 9.49 -19.82 9.56
C SER A 111 8.66 -20.37 10.74
N SER A 112 8.32 -19.52 11.71
CA SER A 112 7.47 -19.83 12.86
C SER A 112 6.13 -19.09 12.79
N PRO A 113 5.25 -19.37 11.80
CA PRO A 113 3.98 -18.67 11.69
C PRO A 113 3.10 -19.01 12.90
N VAL A 114 2.57 -17.98 13.56
CA VAL A 114 1.68 -18.12 14.71
C VAL A 114 0.29 -18.49 14.24
N ILE A 115 -0.28 -19.57 14.79
CA ILE A 115 -1.62 -20.06 14.43
C ILE A 115 -2.63 -19.88 15.56
N LYS A 116 -2.18 -19.67 16.80
CA LYS A 116 -3.07 -19.51 17.95
C LYS A 116 -2.48 -18.60 19.02
N ILE A 117 -3.34 -17.78 19.61
CA ILE A 117 -3.01 -16.88 20.72
C ILE A 117 -4.03 -17.08 21.83
N MET A 118 -3.56 -17.48 23.02
CA MET A 118 -4.37 -17.67 24.21
C MET A 118 -4.02 -16.61 25.26
N GLN A 119 -4.97 -15.76 25.62
CA GLN A 119 -4.85 -14.76 26.66
C GLN A 119 -5.46 -15.28 27.96
N LYS A 120 -4.61 -15.64 28.92
CA LYS A 120 -4.97 -16.01 30.30
C LYS A 120 -4.37 -14.98 31.27
N MET A 121 -3.78 -15.42 32.39
CA MET A 121 -2.95 -14.55 33.24
C MET A 121 -1.68 -14.06 32.51
N SER A 122 -1.17 -14.87 31.59
CA SER A 122 -0.14 -14.54 30.60
C SER A 122 -0.66 -14.82 29.20
N CYS A 123 -0.01 -14.27 28.18
CA CYS A 123 -0.28 -14.61 26.78
C CYS A 123 0.53 -15.85 26.41
N LEU A 124 -0.09 -16.80 25.72
CA LEU A 124 0.57 -17.94 25.10
C LEU A 124 0.39 -17.85 23.59
N THR A 125 1.47 -17.98 22.83
CA THR A 125 1.45 -18.01 21.36
C THR A 125 1.92 -19.37 20.88
N GLU A 126 1.15 -20.00 19.99
CA GLU A 126 1.46 -21.30 19.41
C GLU A 126 1.74 -21.15 17.91
N THR A 127 2.84 -21.73 17.46
CA THR A 127 3.26 -21.72 16.06
C THR A 127 2.76 -22.97 15.32
N SER A 128 2.76 -22.96 13.99
CA SER A 128 2.38 -24.13 13.20
C SER A 128 3.31 -25.34 13.40
N SER A 129 4.55 -25.11 13.85
CA SER A 129 5.51 -26.16 14.23
C SER A 129 5.23 -26.76 15.62
N GLY A 130 4.26 -26.22 16.36
CA GLY A 130 3.90 -26.65 17.71
C GLY A 130 4.72 -26.00 18.83
N GLU A 131 5.55 -25.00 18.52
CA GLU A 131 6.29 -24.24 19.54
C GLU A 131 5.33 -23.34 20.30
N ILE A 132 5.48 -23.30 21.63
CA ILE A 132 4.65 -22.45 22.51
C ILE A 132 5.54 -21.47 23.24
N TRP A 133 5.23 -20.18 23.11
CA TRP A 133 5.91 -19.12 23.85
C TRP A 133 4.98 -18.47 24.85
N SER A 134 5.52 -18.10 26.01
CA SER A 134 4.80 -17.37 27.05
C SER A 134 5.32 -15.95 27.15
N SER A 135 4.40 -14.98 27.12
CA SER A 135 4.73 -13.56 27.21
C SER A 135 3.74 -12.81 28.08
N LYS A 136 4.13 -11.61 28.53
CA LYS A 136 3.22 -10.71 29.24
C LYS A 136 2.23 -10.04 28.28
N GLN A 137 2.67 -9.78 27.05
CA GLN A 137 1.93 -9.08 26.01
C GLN A 137 2.32 -9.64 24.64
N VAL A 138 1.40 -9.52 23.68
CA VAL A 138 1.61 -9.85 22.28
C VAL A 138 1.21 -8.65 21.43
N ILE A 139 2.07 -8.26 20.49
CA ILE A 139 1.79 -7.23 19.49
C ILE A 139 1.58 -7.94 18.17
N MET A 140 0.37 -7.84 17.62
CA MET A 140 0.07 -8.32 16.28
C MET A 140 0.48 -7.24 15.27
N ALA A 141 1.59 -7.46 14.59
CA ALA A 141 2.16 -6.55 13.59
C ALA A 141 1.99 -7.08 12.15
N ILE A 142 0.91 -7.83 11.91
CA ILE A 142 0.49 -8.29 10.58
C ILE A 142 -0.75 -7.50 10.12
N PRO A 143 -1.07 -7.46 8.81
CA PRO A 143 -2.30 -6.84 8.34
C PRO A 143 -3.53 -7.43 9.03
N THR A 144 -4.54 -6.60 9.35
CA THR A 144 -5.74 -7.09 10.04
C THR A 144 -6.51 -8.13 9.24
N THR A 145 -6.35 -8.16 7.91
CA THR A 145 -6.93 -9.17 7.01
C THR A 145 -6.41 -10.58 7.32
N GLU A 146 -5.17 -10.68 7.79
CA GLU A 146 -4.51 -11.93 8.16
C GLU A 146 -4.92 -12.43 9.55
N TYR A 147 -5.68 -11.66 10.34
CA TYR A 147 -6.07 -12.11 11.68
C TYR A 147 -6.97 -13.34 11.65
N ASN A 148 -7.69 -13.58 10.55
CA ASN A 148 -8.48 -14.80 10.36
C ASN A 148 -7.63 -16.08 10.28
N THR A 149 -6.33 -15.96 10.03
CA THR A 149 -5.39 -17.10 10.01
C THR A 149 -4.97 -17.54 11.43
N VAL A 150 -5.31 -16.73 12.45
CA VAL A 150 -4.93 -16.96 13.84
C VAL A 150 -6.17 -17.20 14.71
N THR A 151 -6.15 -18.28 15.47
CA THR A 151 -7.19 -18.57 16.47
C THR A 151 -6.93 -17.78 17.76
N PHE A 152 -7.93 -17.02 18.22
CA PHE A 152 -7.84 -16.25 19.46
C PHE A 152 -8.69 -16.85 20.57
N GLU A 153 -8.12 -17.00 21.77
CA GLU A 153 -8.83 -17.43 22.98
C GLU A 153 -8.57 -16.46 24.15
N PRO A 154 -9.57 -15.72 24.66
CA PRO A 154 -10.93 -15.61 24.11
C PRO A 154 -10.95 -14.92 22.74
N PRO A 155 -12.01 -15.10 21.94
CA PRO A 155 -12.15 -14.39 20.68
C PRO A 155 -12.19 -12.86 20.93
N PRO A 156 -11.65 -12.05 20.01
CA PRO A 156 -11.65 -10.60 20.18
C PRO A 156 -13.05 -10.02 20.12
N SER A 157 -13.24 -8.86 20.78
CA SER A 157 -14.53 -8.16 20.83
C SER A 157 -14.98 -7.57 19.50
N ARG A 158 -14.06 -7.41 18.54
CA ARG A 158 -14.36 -6.91 17.19
C ARG A 158 -15.03 -8.03 16.38
N LYS A 159 -16.24 -7.76 15.87
CA LYS A 159 -17.08 -8.74 15.15
C LYS A 159 -16.54 -9.18 13.79
N SER A 160 -15.64 -8.40 13.18
CA SER A 160 -15.02 -8.72 11.90
C SER A 160 -13.65 -8.07 11.80
N PHE A 161 -12.68 -8.79 11.25
CA PHE A 161 -11.41 -8.21 10.84
C PHE A 161 -11.54 -7.56 9.46
N GLY A 162 -10.49 -6.86 9.02
CA GLY A 162 -10.43 -6.35 7.66
C GLY A 162 -10.68 -7.48 6.66
N ARG A 163 -11.37 -7.19 5.56
CA ARG A 163 -11.44 -8.07 4.40
C ARG A 163 -10.46 -7.51 3.38
N SER A 164 -9.63 -8.38 2.81
CA SER A 164 -8.86 -8.03 1.62
C SER A 164 -9.63 -8.61 0.45
N ASP A 165 -10.14 -7.75 -0.43
CA ASP A 165 -10.36 -8.21 -1.80
C ASP A 165 -8.97 -8.22 -2.44
N ILE A 166 -8.52 -9.39 -2.89
CA ILE A 166 -7.18 -9.54 -3.47
C ILE A 166 -7.19 -8.86 -4.84
N HIS A 167 -6.79 -7.60 -4.86
CA HIS A 167 -6.37 -6.94 -6.08
C HIS A 167 -4.89 -7.23 -6.27
N SER A 168 -4.55 -7.75 -7.44
CA SER A 168 -3.18 -8.13 -7.76
C SER A 168 -2.50 -7.00 -8.48
N TRP A 169 -1.28 -6.69 -8.06
CA TRP A 169 -0.46 -5.64 -8.62
C TRP A 169 0.84 -6.24 -9.06
N LEU A 170 1.33 -5.75 -10.19
CA LEU A 170 2.65 -6.10 -10.67
C LEU A 170 3.57 -4.91 -10.45
N ASP A 171 4.64 -5.14 -9.70
CA ASP A 171 5.75 -4.19 -9.57
C ASP A 171 6.87 -4.68 -10.48
N LEU A 172 7.11 -3.93 -11.56
CA LEU A 172 8.20 -4.18 -12.50
C LEU A 172 9.25 -3.10 -12.37
N THR A 173 10.51 -3.51 -12.33
CA THR A 173 11.64 -2.58 -12.36
C THR A 173 12.53 -2.91 -13.55
N PHE A 174 12.56 -1.99 -14.51
CA PHE A 174 13.49 -2.06 -15.64
C PHE A 174 14.74 -1.26 -15.30
N THR A 175 15.91 -1.84 -15.58
CA THR A 175 17.19 -1.16 -15.31
C THR A 175 17.92 -0.87 -16.61
N TYR A 176 18.44 0.34 -16.72
CA TYR A 176 19.13 0.87 -17.90
C TYR A 176 20.56 1.27 -17.54
N ASP A 177 21.46 1.23 -18.52
CA ASP A 177 22.84 1.68 -18.37
C ASP A 177 22.96 3.21 -18.28
N THR A 178 21.96 3.92 -18.80
CA THR A 178 21.88 5.39 -18.87
C THR A 178 20.49 5.89 -18.46
N PRO A 179 20.38 7.07 -17.81
CA PRO A 179 19.10 7.66 -17.44
C PRO A 179 18.54 8.50 -18.59
N TRP A 180 18.29 7.88 -19.76
CA TRP A 180 17.91 8.57 -21.00
C TRP A 180 16.68 9.47 -20.85
N TRP A 181 15.78 9.16 -19.91
CA TRP A 181 14.61 9.97 -19.60
C TRP A 181 15.02 11.38 -19.13
N LYS A 182 16.09 11.50 -18.33
CA LYS A 182 16.62 12.79 -17.88
C LYS A 182 17.12 13.63 -19.05
N GLU A 183 17.78 13.02 -20.03
CA GLU A 183 18.23 13.69 -21.25
C GLU A 183 17.07 14.20 -22.10
N SER A 184 15.93 13.50 -22.03
CA SER A 184 14.68 13.88 -22.69
C SER A 184 13.86 14.90 -21.88
N GLY A 185 14.38 15.37 -20.74
CA GLY A 185 13.66 16.28 -19.84
C GLY A 185 12.49 15.62 -19.09
N LEU A 186 12.43 14.30 -19.09
CA LEU A 186 11.45 13.51 -18.34
C LEU A 186 12.02 13.23 -16.94
N GLY A 187 11.32 13.71 -15.91
CA GLY A 187 11.63 13.43 -14.52
C GLY A 187 10.34 13.34 -13.71
N GLY A 188 10.34 12.49 -12.67
CA GLY A 188 9.17 12.31 -11.79
C GLY A 188 8.36 11.05 -12.10
N ALA A 189 7.11 11.21 -12.50
CA ALA A 189 6.16 10.11 -12.72
C ALA A 189 5.36 10.32 -14.01
N GLY A 190 4.85 9.24 -14.58
CA GLY A 190 3.95 9.21 -15.72
C GLY A 190 2.88 8.15 -15.55
N GLU A 191 1.93 8.11 -16.48
CA GLU A 191 0.86 7.12 -16.53
C GLU A 191 1.02 6.30 -17.82
N ALA A 192 0.76 5.00 -17.73
CA ALA A 192 0.71 4.11 -18.86
C ALA A 192 -0.75 3.88 -19.29
N ASP A 193 -1.00 3.84 -20.59
CA ASP A 193 -2.32 3.58 -21.18
C ASP A 193 -2.96 2.26 -20.72
N ILE A 194 -2.16 1.34 -20.16
CA ILE A 194 -2.60 0.06 -19.58
C ILE A 194 -3.13 0.18 -18.13
N GLY A 195 -3.34 1.39 -17.60
CA GLY A 195 -3.82 1.61 -16.22
C GLY A 195 -2.74 1.39 -15.17
N GLY A 196 -1.49 1.70 -15.51
CA GLY A 196 -0.32 1.54 -14.63
C GLY A 196 0.38 2.87 -14.34
N ASP A 197 0.84 3.03 -13.11
CA ASP A 197 1.67 4.17 -12.72
C ASP A 197 3.13 3.89 -13.10
N ILE A 198 3.78 4.85 -13.75
CA ILE A 198 5.20 4.82 -14.07
C ILE A 198 5.91 5.80 -13.14
N TYR A 199 6.92 5.32 -12.43
CA TYR A 199 7.77 6.16 -11.62
C TYR A 199 9.20 6.17 -12.18
N PHE A 200 9.68 7.37 -12.50
CA PHE A 200 11.04 7.66 -12.92
C PHE A 200 11.83 8.15 -11.70
N PRO A 201 12.48 7.25 -10.96
CA PRO A 201 13.19 7.65 -9.75
C PRO A 201 14.35 8.58 -10.10
N ASP A 202 14.43 9.71 -9.40
CA ASP A 202 15.59 10.61 -9.51
C ASP A 202 16.86 9.98 -8.92
N VAL A 203 16.70 9.07 -7.95
CA VAL A 203 17.75 8.31 -7.30
C VAL A 203 17.44 6.81 -7.35
N PRO A 204 18.32 5.97 -7.93
CA PRO A 204 18.18 4.52 -7.90
C PRO A 204 18.07 3.97 -6.48
N ASP A 205 17.34 2.87 -6.32
CA ASP A 205 17.37 2.13 -5.06
C ASP A 205 18.78 1.56 -4.80
N SER A 206 19.11 1.34 -3.54
CA SER A 206 20.47 1.03 -3.07
C SER A 206 21.18 -0.11 -3.78
N ASP A 207 20.41 -1.12 -4.16
CA ASP A 207 20.91 -2.34 -4.77
C ASP A 207 21.23 -2.11 -6.25
N ILE A 208 20.60 -1.11 -6.86
CA ILE A 208 20.76 -0.69 -8.26
C ILE A 208 21.88 0.36 -8.39
N LEU A 209 22.10 1.18 -7.36
CA LEU A 209 23.25 2.08 -7.24
C LEU A 209 24.60 1.32 -7.29
N GLN A 210 24.67 0.11 -6.74
CA GLN A 210 25.91 -0.68 -6.75
C GLN A 210 26.27 -1.21 -8.15
N ALA A 211 25.29 -1.33 -9.05
CA ALA A 211 25.47 -1.81 -10.41
C ALA A 211 25.70 -0.69 -11.45
N ASN A 212 25.71 0.58 -11.03
CA ASN A 212 25.74 1.75 -11.93
C ASN A 212 24.62 1.72 -12.99
N MET A 213 23.45 1.21 -12.61
CA MET A 213 22.27 1.14 -13.44
C MET A 213 21.22 2.16 -12.96
N TYR A 214 20.30 2.50 -13.85
CA TYR A 214 19.24 3.46 -13.63
C TYR A 214 17.88 2.75 -13.73
N PRO A 215 17.06 2.71 -12.67
CA PRO A 215 15.78 2.02 -12.68
C PRO A 215 14.66 2.91 -13.20
N ILE A 216 13.65 2.27 -13.80
CA ILE A 216 12.29 2.79 -13.99
C ILE A 216 11.34 1.78 -13.33
N HIS A 217 10.50 2.25 -12.41
CA HIS A 217 9.54 1.40 -11.71
C HIS A 217 8.16 1.55 -12.35
N PHE A 218 7.46 0.42 -12.49
CA PHE A 218 6.11 0.35 -13.03
C PHE A 218 5.23 -0.37 -12.03
N TRP A 219 4.13 0.26 -11.63
CA TRP A 219 3.09 -0.35 -10.83
C TRP A 219 1.84 -0.52 -11.68
N ILE A 220 1.58 -1.76 -12.07
CA ILE A 220 0.49 -2.08 -12.99
C ILE A 220 -0.65 -2.68 -12.20
N ARG A 221 -1.85 -2.09 -12.33
CA ARG A 221 -3.09 -2.73 -11.87
C ARG A 221 -3.38 -3.89 -12.80
N LEU A 222 -3.53 -5.08 -12.23
CA LEU A 222 -4.09 -6.19 -12.97
C LEU A 222 -5.51 -6.41 -12.47
N ASN A 223 -6.46 -6.57 -13.40
CA ASN A 223 -7.74 -7.15 -13.02
C ASN A 223 -7.51 -8.61 -12.56
N TYR A 224 -8.48 -9.20 -11.87
CA TYR A 224 -8.30 -10.55 -11.30
C TYR A 224 -8.00 -11.62 -12.36
N THR A 225 -8.54 -11.49 -13.58
CA THR A 225 -8.31 -12.44 -14.67
C THR A 225 -6.89 -12.28 -15.22
N ASP A 226 -6.49 -11.06 -15.54
CA ASP A 226 -5.16 -10.75 -16.03
C ASP A 226 -4.12 -11.19 -15.00
N SER A 227 -4.35 -10.95 -13.71
CA SER A 227 -3.37 -11.30 -12.70
C SER A 227 -3.05 -12.78 -12.61
N GLN A 228 -4.02 -13.66 -12.86
CA GLN A 228 -3.77 -15.10 -12.94
C GLN A 228 -2.91 -15.46 -14.16
N ASP A 229 -3.12 -14.77 -15.28
CA ASP A 229 -2.33 -14.97 -16.50
C ASP A 229 -0.89 -14.49 -16.31
N TRP A 230 -0.69 -13.38 -15.59
CA TRP A 230 0.64 -12.85 -15.28
C TRP A 230 1.39 -13.71 -14.23
N LEU A 231 0.71 -14.29 -13.24
CA LEU A 231 1.34 -15.13 -12.20
C LEU A 231 2.07 -16.36 -12.74
N GLY A 232 1.70 -16.84 -13.93
CA GLY A 232 2.33 -17.99 -14.59
C GLY A 232 3.53 -17.64 -15.47
N LYS A 233 3.76 -16.35 -15.77
CA LYS A 233 4.79 -15.89 -16.71
C LYS A 233 6.16 -15.76 -16.02
N SER A 234 7.21 -16.12 -16.75
CA SER A 234 8.58 -15.75 -16.43
C SER A 234 8.83 -14.26 -16.68
N ALA A 235 9.89 -13.71 -16.09
CA ALA A 235 10.28 -12.32 -16.32
C ALA A 235 10.54 -12.02 -17.81
N GLN A 236 11.05 -12.98 -18.58
CA GLN A 236 11.25 -12.81 -20.03
C GLN A 236 9.94 -12.78 -20.82
N GLU A 237 8.94 -13.57 -20.41
CA GLU A 237 7.61 -13.55 -21.03
C GLU A 237 6.87 -12.25 -20.70
N MET A 238 7.07 -11.71 -19.50
CA MET A 238 6.53 -10.41 -19.09
C MET A 238 7.16 -9.25 -19.87
N GLU A 239 8.45 -9.33 -20.20
CA GLU A 239 9.16 -8.28 -20.96
C GLU A 239 8.76 -8.25 -22.45
N ALA A 240 8.28 -9.36 -23.00
CA ALA A 240 7.95 -9.48 -24.42
C ALA A 240 6.55 -8.95 -24.80
N GLU A 241 5.69 -8.67 -23.83
CA GLU A 241 4.33 -8.11 -24.00
C GLU A 241 4.29 -6.60 -23.81
#